data_AF-A0A6P4BYB0-F1
#
_entry.id   AF-A0A6P4BYB0-F1
#
_cell.length_a   1.000
_cell.length_b   1.000
_cell.length_c   1.000
_cell.angle_alpha   90.00
_cell.angle_beta   90.00
_cell.angle_gamma   90.00
#
_symmetry.space_group_name_H-M   'P 1'
#
loop_
_entity.id
_entity.type
_entity.pdbx_description
1 polymer ?
#
loop_
_entity_poly.entity_id
_entity_poly.type
_entity_poly.pdbx_seq_one_letter_code
_entity_poly.pdbx_strand_id
1 'polypeptide(L)'
;MAILINGSPSKPFKMERGLRQGDPLSPFLFVLVMEVLHKMIGEAVRNRRISPLLHWTNNMCSLLGCKEAKLPVRYLGIPLGANPRLVKTWKPIIDKVEEKLSLWKAKVLNKAGKLVLIKSVLNSLPVYYLSLYKMPKAVAEKLISLQRRFLWSKEEDRNGIALVKWEVV
;
A
#
# COMPACT_ATOMS: atom_id res chain seq x y z
N MET A 1 -8.48 -29.10 10.31
CA MET A 1 -8.60 -27.80 11.02
C MET A 1 -10.05 -27.34 10.94
N ALA A 2 -10.63 -26.78 12.01
CA ALA A 2 -11.97 -26.17 11.98
C ALA A 2 -11.85 -24.67 12.26
N ILE A 3 -12.69 -23.84 11.65
CA ILE A 3 -12.77 -22.41 11.95
C ILE A 3 -14.02 -22.13 12.76
N LEU A 4 -13.98 -21.16 13.67
CA LEU A 4 -15.18 -20.73 14.39
C LEU A 4 -15.98 -19.80 13.48
N ILE A 5 -17.26 -20.14 13.24
CA ILE A 5 -18.23 -19.28 12.56
C ILE A 5 -19.27 -18.90 13.61
N ASN A 6 -19.34 -17.61 13.96
CA ASN A 6 -20.22 -17.09 15.02
C ASN A 6 -20.06 -17.82 16.37
N GLY A 7 -18.82 -18.16 16.74
CA GLY A 7 -18.51 -18.85 18.01
C GLY A 7 -18.68 -20.38 17.98
N SER A 8 -19.26 -20.93 16.92
CA SER A 8 -19.43 -22.38 16.75
C SER A 8 -18.39 -22.98 15.80
N PRO A 9 -17.76 -24.11 16.12
CA PRO A 9 -16.79 -24.74 15.23
C PRO A 9 -17.44 -25.27 13.95
N SER A 10 -16.84 -24.91 12.81
CA SER A 10 -17.20 -25.43 11.50
C SER A 10 -16.87 -26.92 11.39
N LYS A 11 -17.39 -27.57 10.35
CA LYS A 11 -16.88 -28.89 9.95
C LYS A 11 -15.36 -28.79 9.72
N PRO A 12 -14.57 -29.77 10.19
CA PRO A 12 -13.15 -29.80 9.90
C PRO A 12 -12.92 -29.88 8.39
N PHE A 13 -12.07 -29.01 7.87
CA PHE A 13 -11.58 -29.09 6.50
C PHE A 13 -10.09 -29.45 6.49
N LYS A 14 -9.68 -30.13 5.42
CA LYS A 14 -8.28 -30.46 5.16
C LYS A 14 -7.63 -29.27 4.46
N MET A 15 -6.52 -28.80 5.02
CA MET A 15 -5.72 -27.76 4.37
C MET A 15 -4.84 -28.42 3.32
N GLU A 16 -4.99 -28.02 2.05
CA GLU A 16 -4.19 -28.57 0.95
C GLU A 16 -2.95 -27.71 0.64
N ARG A 17 -3.05 -26.38 0.84
CA ARG A 17 -1.99 -25.42 0.53
C ARG A 17 -1.99 -24.27 1.53
N GLY A 18 -0.83 -23.62 1.66
CA GLY A 18 -0.65 -22.41 2.44
C GLY A 18 -0.31 -22.66 3.91
N LEU A 19 0.28 -21.64 4.52
CA LEU A 19 0.57 -21.61 5.95
C LEU A 19 -0.59 -20.92 6.69
N ARG A 20 -0.80 -21.29 7.95
CA ARG A 20 -1.87 -20.71 8.76
C ARG A 20 -1.55 -19.25 9.09
N GLN A 21 -2.40 -18.32 8.67
CA GLN A 21 -2.26 -16.91 9.04
C GLN A 21 -2.56 -16.72 10.53
N GLY A 22 -1.74 -15.93 11.22
CA GLY A 22 -1.85 -15.70 12.67
C GLY A 22 -1.22 -16.80 13.54
N ASP A 23 -0.63 -17.83 12.94
CA ASP A 23 0.22 -18.79 13.65
C ASP A 23 1.63 -18.20 13.83
N PRO A 24 2.20 -18.20 15.05
CA PRO A 24 3.53 -17.66 15.29
C PRO A 24 4.66 -18.38 14.54
N LEU A 25 4.49 -19.63 14.11
CA LEU A 25 5.50 -20.40 13.38
C LEU A 25 5.47 -20.17 11.87
N SER A 26 4.31 -19.79 11.31
CA SER A 26 4.14 -19.58 9.87
C SER A 26 5.14 -18.59 9.26
N PRO A 27 5.49 -17.45 9.88
CA PRO A 27 6.49 -16.54 9.33
C PRO A 27 7.86 -17.19 9.15
N PHE A 28 8.30 -18.03 10.09
CA PHE A 28 9.60 -18.70 10.03
C PHE A 28 9.63 -19.74 8.92
N LEU A 29 8.59 -20.56 8.82
CA LEU A 29 8.46 -21.55 7.75
C LEU A 29 8.44 -20.87 6.37
N PHE A 30 7.77 -19.72 6.25
CA PHE A 30 7.78 -18.94 5.02
C PHE A 30 9.20 -18.46 4.66
N VAL A 31 9.93 -17.89 5.62
CA VAL A 31 11.31 -17.42 5.41
C VAL A 31 12.23 -18.56 4.97
N LEU A 32 12.16 -19.72 5.61
CA LEU A 32 12.97 -20.90 5.24
C LEU A 32 12.74 -21.32 3.78
N VAL A 33 11.48 -21.38 3.36
CA VAL A 33 11.14 -21.74 1.97
C VAL A 33 11.60 -20.64 0.99
N MET A 34 11.45 -19.37 1.36
CA MET A 34 11.91 -18.24 0.53
C MET A 34 13.43 -18.21 0.37
N GLU A 35 14.21 -18.61 1.38
CA GLU A 35 15.67 -18.71 1.27
C GLU A 35 16.10 -19.77 0.26
N VAL A 36 15.47 -20.95 0.28
CA VAL A 36 15.74 -22.01 -0.69
C VAL A 36 15.38 -21.53 -2.11
N LEU A 37 14.21 -20.93 -2.27
CA LEU A 37 13.78 -20.36 -3.55
C LEU A 37 14.77 -19.29 -4.05
N HIS A 38 15.24 -18.40 -3.18
CA HIS A 38 16.22 -17.37 -3.51
C HIS A 38 17.54 -17.98 -4.00
N LYS A 39 18.04 -19.03 -3.34
CA LYS A 39 19.26 -19.76 -3.76
C LYS A 39 19.08 -20.43 -5.12
N MET A 40 17.94 -21.10 -5.34
CA MET A 40 17.61 -21.73 -6.63
C MET A 40 17.57 -20.71 -7.77
N ILE A 41 16.94 -19.55 -7.55
CA ILE A 41 16.93 -18.45 -8.53
C ILE A 41 18.35 -17.95 -8.78
N GLY A 42 19.15 -17.74 -7.73
CA GLY A 42 20.55 -17.30 -7.85
C GLY A 42 21.42 -18.26 -8.66
N GLU A 43 21.25 -19.57 -8.48
CA GLU A 43 21.93 -20.58 -9.31
C GLU A 43 21.46 -20.57 -10.77
N ALA A 44 20.15 -20.41 -10.99
CA ALA A 44 19.61 -20.30 -12.34
C ALA A 44 20.15 -19.06 -13.08
N VAL A 45 20.29 -17.92 -12.39
CA VAL A 45 20.93 -16.70 -12.92
C VAL A 45 22.39 -16.96 -13.28
N ARG A 46 23.18 -17.51 -12.35
CA ARG A 46 24.62 -17.78 -12.57
C ARG A 46 24.85 -18.71 -13.75
N ASN A 47 24.01 -19.73 -13.89
CA ASN A 47 24.08 -20.70 -14.98
C ASN A 47 23.45 -20.21 -16.30
N ARG A 48 23.04 -18.94 -16.37
CA ARG A 48 22.33 -18.32 -17.52
C ARG A 48 21.10 -19.12 -17.98
N ARG A 49 20.46 -19.85 -17.05
CA ARG A 49 19.25 -20.65 -17.30
C ARG A 49 17.98 -19.81 -17.27
N ILE A 50 18.08 -18.52 -16.92
CA ILE A 50 17.01 -17.55 -17.13
C ILE A 50 17.05 -17.13 -18.61
N SER A 51 16.41 -17.95 -19.45
CA SER A 51 16.08 -17.68 -20.86
C SER A 51 15.06 -16.52 -20.98
N PRO A 52 14.69 -16.03 -22.18
CA PRO A 52 13.79 -14.88 -22.33
C PRO A 52 12.56 -15.02 -21.43
N LEU A 53 12.26 -13.96 -20.69
CA LEU A 53 11.36 -13.91 -19.52
C LEU A 53 10.16 -14.87 -19.60
N LEU A 54 9.50 -14.98 -20.75
CA LEU A 54 8.26 -15.72 -20.93
C LEU A 54 8.34 -17.25 -20.73
N HIS A 55 9.40 -17.93 -21.21
CA HIS A 55 9.49 -19.39 -21.07
C HIS A 55 9.84 -19.79 -19.64
N TRP A 56 10.79 -19.06 -19.05
CA TRP A 56 11.21 -19.30 -17.68
C TRP A 56 10.08 -18.98 -16.68
N THR A 57 9.32 -17.89 -16.88
CA THR A 57 8.19 -17.55 -16.00
C THR A 57 7.12 -18.62 -16.03
N ASN A 58 6.76 -19.16 -17.20
CA ASN A 58 5.76 -20.23 -17.31
C ASN A 58 6.17 -21.50 -16.54
N ASN A 59 7.41 -21.94 -16.70
CA ASN A 59 7.92 -23.13 -15.99
C ASN A 59 7.95 -22.90 -14.47
N MET A 60 8.40 -21.72 -14.03
CA MET A 60 8.40 -21.37 -12.61
C MET A 60 6.99 -21.24 -12.03
N CYS A 61 6.05 -20.66 -12.78
CA CYS A 61 4.65 -20.58 -12.40
C CYS A 61 4.01 -21.97 -12.25
N SER A 62 4.30 -22.88 -13.18
CA SER A 62 3.87 -24.28 -13.09
C SER A 62 4.45 -24.98 -11.86
N LEU A 63 5.76 -24.85 -11.63
CA LEU A 63 6.47 -25.45 -10.49
C LEU A 63 5.93 -24.95 -9.13
N LEU A 64 5.73 -23.63 -9.01
CA LEU A 64 5.24 -23.00 -7.79
C LEU A 64 3.71 -23.07 -7.67
N GLY A 65 3.01 -23.55 -8.70
CA GLY A 65 1.55 -23.55 -8.78
C GLY A 65 0.94 -22.15 -8.70
N CYS A 66 1.64 -21.12 -9.19
CA CYS A 66 1.20 -19.73 -9.17
C CYS A 66 0.82 -19.22 -10.58
N LYS A 67 0.09 -18.11 -10.64
CA LYS A 67 -0.32 -17.47 -11.90
C LYS A 67 0.54 -16.25 -12.18
N GLU A 68 0.87 -16.04 -13.45
CA GLU A 68 1.53 -14.82 -13.90
C GLU A 68 0.59 -13.61 -13.76
N ALA A 69 1.12 -12.50 -13.25
CA ALA A 69 0.42 -11.22 -13.22
C ALA A 69 0.88 -10.33 -14.36
N LYS A 70 -0.06 -9.66 -15.03
CA LYS A 70 0.24 -8.68 -16.09
C LYS A 70 0.45 -7.30 -15.49
N LEU A 71 1.47 -6.59 -15.96
CA LEU A 71 1.69 -5.19 -15.60
C LEU A 71 0.64 -4.28 -16.26
N PRO A 72 0.21 -3.20 -15.60
CA PRO A 72 0.57 -2.81 -14.24
C PRO A 72 -0.21 -3.59 -13.17
N VAL A 73 0.50 -4.10 -12.15
CA VAL A 73 -0.07 -4.87 -11.03
C VAL A 73 0.12 -4.14 -9.71
N ARG A 74 -0.84 -4.21 -8.78
CA ARG A 74 -0.65 -3.70 -7.41
C ARG A 74 0.15 -4.69 -6.57
N TYR A 75 1.26 -4.23 -6.03
CA TYR A 75 2.10 -4.97 -5.09
C TYR A 75 2.38 -4.12 -3.86
N LEU A 76 2.10 -4.66 -2.67
CA LEU A 76 2.22 -3.93 -1.38
C LEU A 76 1.51 -2.58 -1.38
N GLY A 77 0.41 -2.45 -2.14
CA GLY A 77 -0.33 -1.21 -2.28
C GLY A 77 0.16 -0.28 -3.40
N ILE A 78 1.31 -0.55 -4.04
CA ILE A 78 1.89 0.25 -5.11
C ILE A 78 1.64 -0.36 -6.50
N PRO A 79 1.25 0.41 -7.52
CA PRO A 79 1.16 -0.08 -8.88
C PRO A 79 2.58 -0.25 -9.48
N LEU A 80 3.03 -1.49 -9.61
CA LEU A 80 4.26 -1.85 -10.34
C LEU A 80 4.02 -1.73 -11.85
N GLY A 81 5.02 -1.23 -12.57
CA GLY A 81 4.95 -1.03 -14.02
C GLY A 81 4.08 0.15 -14.47
N ALA A 82 3.45 0.87 -13.53
CA ALA A 82 2.76 2.12 -13.83
C ALA A 82 3.75 3.29 -13.93
N ASN A 83 3.45 4.30 -14.75
CA ASN A 83 4.30 5.48 -14.88
C ASN A 83 4.10 6.44 -13.69
N PRO A 84 5.09 6.63 -12.80
CA PRO A 84 4.94 7.49 -11.62
C PRO A 84 4.86 8.98 -11.96
N ARG A 85 5.18 9.39 -13.20
CA ARG A 85 5.03 10.79 -13.64
C ARG A 85 3.57 11.18 -13.90
N LEU A 86 2.67 10.21 -14.06
CA LEU A 86 1.25 10.47 -14.31
C LEU A 86 0.49 10.65 -13.00
N VAL A 87 -0.37 11.67 -12.94
CA VAL A 87 -1.27 11.94 -11.81
C VAL A 87 -2.16 10.72 -11.50
N LYS A 88 -2.59 9.98 -12.53
CA LYS A 88 -3.42 8.76 -12.39
C LYS A 88 -2.79 7.72 -11.45
N THR A 89 -1.47 7.59 -11.45
CA THR A 89 -0.74 6.61 -10.62
C THR A 89 -0.84 6.93 -9.12
N TRP A 90 -1.00 8.21 -8.78
CA TRP A 90 -1.08 8.71 -7.40
C TRP A 90 -2.52 8.79 -6.88
N LYS A 91 -3.52 8.56 -7.74
CA LYS A 91 -4.93 8.61 -7.38
C LYS A 91 -5.29 7.78 -6.14
N PRO A 92 -4.78 6.54 -5.95
CA PRO A 92 -5.00 5.79 -4.72
C PRO A 92 -4.61 6.50 -3.42
N ILE A 93 -3.53 7.28 -3.43
CA ILE A 93 -3.05 8.00 -2.25
C ILE A 93 -3.92 9.24 -2.02
N ILE A 94 -4.27 9.94 -3.10
CA ILE A 94 -5.18 11.09 -3.04
C ILE A 94 -6.53 10.64 -2.47
N ASP A 95 -7.12 9.57 -3.02
CA ASP A 95 -8.42 9.04 -2.60
C ASP A 95 -8.36 8.61 -1.11
N LYS A 96 -7.25 7.99 -0.66
CA LYS A 96 -7.06 7.60 0.75
C LYS A 96 -6.92 8.80 1.69
N VAL A 97 -6.28 9.89 1.24
CA VAL A 97 -6.21 11.15 1.99
C VAL A 97 -7.60 11.78 2.08
N GLU A 98 -8.35 11.83 0.98
CA GLU A 98 -9.72 12.36 0.95
C GLU A 98 -10.67 11.55 1.84
N GLU A 99 -10.55 10.22 1.85
CA GLU A 99 -11.29 9.33 2.75
C GLU A 99 -10.96 9.60 4.23
N LYS A 100 -9.69 9.78 4.58
CA LYS A 100 -9.33 10.13 5.98
C LYS A 100 -9.86 11.50 6.37
N LEU A 101 -9.82 12.46 5.46
CA LEU A 101 -10.37 13.80 5.69
C LEU A 101 -11.89 13.79 5.85
N SER A 102 -12.62 12.98 5.08
CA SER A 102 -14.09 12.89 5.18
C SER A 102 -14.55 12.24 6.48
N LEU A 103 -13.79 11.29 7.01
CA LEU A 103 -14.07 10.66 8.31
C LEU A 103 -13.89 11.64 9.48
N TRP A 104 -13.07 12.68 9.32
CA TRP A 104 -12.81 13.65 10.38
C TRP A 104 -13.74 14.85 10.26
N LYS A 105 -14.71 14.92 11.17
CA LYS A 105 -15.58 16.09 11.30
C LYS A 105 -14.74 17.33 11.65
N ALA A 106 -14.51 18.18 10.65
CA ALA A 106 -13.74 19.41 10.78
C ALA A 106 -14.30 20.37 11.85
N LYS A 107 -15.58 20.23 12.22
CA LYS A 107 -16.26 21.02 13.26
C LYS A 107 -15.87 20.65 14.70
N VAL A 108 -15.41 19.42 14.94
CA VAL A 108 -15.14 18.92 16.31
C VAL A 108 -13.70 19.20 16.75
N LEU A 109 -12.79 19.38 15.79
CA LEU A 109 -11.36 19.54 16.06
C LEU A 109 -10.95 21.01 16.07
N ASN A 110 -10.22 21.40 17.12
CA ASN A 110 -9.53 22.68 17.15
C ASN A 110 -8.33 22.69 16.17
N LYS A 111 -7.75 23.87 15.91
CA LYS A 111 -6.64 24.02 14.94
C LYS A 111 -5.41 23.19 15.30
N ALA A 112 -5.09 23.07 16.58
CA ALA A 112 -3.96 22.27 17.05
C ALA A 112 -4.16 20.78 16.77
N GLY A 113 -5.35 20.24 17.06
CA GLY A 113 -5.72 18.85 16.76
C GLY A 113 -5.68 18.55 15.26
N LYS A 114 -6.18 19.47 14.42
CA LYS A 114 -6.07 19.36 12.96
C LYS A 114 -4.62 19.30 12.49
N LEU A 115 -3.75 20.15 13.04
CA LEU A 115 -2.33 20.16 12.71
C LEU A 115 -1.63 18.86 13.11
N VAL A 116 -1.94 18.33 14.30
CA VAL A 116 -1.41 17.03 14.75
C VAL A 116 -1.82 15.91 13.80
N LEU A 117 -3.09 15.86 13.36
CA LEU A 117 -3.55 14.85 12.41
C LEU A 117 -2.89 14.96 11.03
N ILE A 118 -2.64 16.19 10.56
CA ILE A 118 -1.88 16.40 9.32
C ILE A 118 -0.47 15.80 9.47
N LYS A 119 0.23 16.16 10.56
CA LYS A 119 1.62 15.76 10.79
C LYS A 119 1.78 14.26 11.03
N SER A 120 0.88 13.63 11.80
CA SER A 120 1.01 12.22 12.17
C SER A 120 0.38 11.25 11.16
N VAL A 121 -0.74 11.63 10.54
CA VAL A 121 -1.51 10.73 9.66
C VAL A 121 -1.37 11.12 8.19
N LEU A 122 -1.72 12.35 7.80
CA LEU A 122 -1.77 12.68 6.36
C LEU A 122 -0.39 12.69 5.71
N ASN A 123 0.62 13.18 6.43
CA ASN A 123 2.00 13.22 5.93
C ASN A 123 2.63 11.83 5.85
N SER A 124 2.20 10.85 6.65
CA SER A 124 2.75 9.49 6.62
C SER A 124 2.17 8.62 5.49
N LEU A 125 0.94 8.91 5.03
CA LEU A 125 0.29 8.17 3.93
C LEU A 125 1.09 8.13 2.61
N PRO A 126 1.64 9.23 2.08
CA PRO A 126 2.41 9.21 0.84
C PRO A 126 3.86 8.75 1.02
N VAL A 127 4.41 8.65 2.24
CA VAL A 127 5.84 8.35 2.47
C VAL A 127 6.27 7.06 1.79
N TYR A 128 5.43 6.03 1.83
CA TYR A 128 5.73 4.75 1.19
C TYR A 128 5.81 4.83 -0.34
N TYR A 129 5.02 5.71 -0.98
CA TYR A 129 5.15 5.96 -2.42
C TYR A 129 6.37 6.84 -2.72
N LEU A 130 6.66 7.80 -1.86
CA LEU A 130 7.78 8.74 -1.99
C LEU A 130 9.16 8.07 -1.86
N SER A 131 9.27 7.00 -1.09
CA SER A 131 10.51 6.22 -1.00
C SER A 131 10.88 5.52 -2.31
N LEU A 132 9.92 5.33 -3.22
CA LEU A 132 10.09 4.60 -4.48
C LEU A 132 9.99 5.50 -5.72
N TYR A 133 9.19 6.57 -5.65
CA TYR A 133 8.89 7.40 -6.82
C TYR A 133 9.04 8.89 -6.54
N LYS A 134 9.52 9.62 -7.55
CA LYS A 134 9.49 11.09 -7.56
C LYS A 134 8.07 11.57 -7.84
N MET A 135 7.50 12.36 -6.93
CA MET A 135 6.14 12.88 -7.04
C MET A 135 6.04 14.02 -8.07
N PRO A 136 5.05 14.01 -8.98
CA PRO A 136 4.75 15.15 -9.83
C PRO A 136 4.30 16.36 -9.01
N LYS A 137 4.70 17.58 -9.42
CA LYS A 137 4.35 18.83 -8.74
C LYS A 137 2.84 18.99 -8.55
N ALA A 138 2.05 18.67 -9.58
CA ALA A 138 0.59 18.74 -9.52
C ALA A 138 -0.03 17.85 -8.42
N VAL A 139 0.56 16.69 -8.14
CA VAL A 139 0.10 15.79 -7.07
C VAL A 139 0.43 16.39 -5.70
N ALA A 140 1.65 16.92 -5.55
CA ALA A 140 2.08 17.58 -4.31
C ALA A 140 1.19 18.79 -3.99
N GLU A 141 0.92 19.64 -4.99
CA GLU A 141 0.03 20.80 -4.85
C GLU A 141 -1.40 20.39 -4.47
N LYS A 142 -1.93 19.31 -5.08
CA LYS A 142 -3.23 18.76 -4.71
C LYS A 142 -3.26 18.30 -3.25
N LEU A 143 -2.28 17.52 -2.79
CA LEU A 143 -2.20 17.07 -1.40
C LEU A 143 -2.08 18.25 -0.42
N ILE A 144 -1.23 19.23 -0.73
CA ILE A 144 -1.08 20.45 0.07
C ILE A 144 -2.41 21.22 0.13
N SER A 145 -3.14 21.35 -0.99
CA SER A 145 -4.44 22.02 -1.01
C SER A 145 -5.46 21.33 -0.10
N LEU A 146 -5.48 19.99 -0.08
CA LEU A 146 -6.36 19.21 0.78
C LEU A 146 -6.04 19.45 2.27
N GLN A 147 -4.75 19.44 2.62
CA GLN A 147 -4.29 19.72 3.98
C GLN A 147 -4.61 21.16 4.41
N ARG A 148 -4.39 22.15 3.53
CA ARG A 148 -4.73 23.56 3.77
C ARG A 148 -6.22 23.75 4.03
N ARG A 149 -7.05 23.18 3.16
CA ARG A 149 -8.52 23.24 3.29
C ARG A 149 -8.96 22.61 4.61
N PHE A 150 -8.40 21.46 4.97
CA PHE A 150 -8.70 20.82 6.25
C PHE A 150 -8.32 21.69 7.45
N LEU A 151 -7.09 22.22 7.48
CA LEU A 151 -6.59 23.03 8.60
C LEU A 151 -7.41 24.31 8.83
N TRP A 152 -7.73 25.02 7.75
CA TRP A 152 -8.40 26.31 7.83
C TRP A 152 -9.93 26.23 7.78
N SER A 153 -10.51 25.07 7.47
CA SER A 153 -11.96 24.91 7.51
C SER A 153 -12.53 25.24 8.90
N LYS A 154 -13.62 26.01 8.93
CA LYS A 154 -14.43 26.22 10.14
C LYS A 154 -15.67 25.31 10.15
N GLU A 155 -16.17 24.94 8.96
CA GLU A 155 -17.27 24.00 8.72
C GLU A 155 -16.98 23.16 7.46
N GLU A 156 -17.72 22.06 7.23
CA GLU A 156 -17.52 21.16 6.07
C GLU A 156 -17.55 21.86 4.70
N ASP A 157 -18.21 23.02 4.59
CA ASP A 157 -18.46 23.70 3.31
C ASP A 157 -18.03 25.19 3.28
N ARG A 158 -17.36 25.69 4.33
CA ARG A 158 -16.80 27.06 4.34
C ARG A 158 -15.29 27.05 4.43
N ASN A 159 -14.65 27.58 3.39
CA ASN A 159 -13.22 27.91 3.40
C ASN A 159 -12.95 28.97 4.47
N GLY A 160 -12.15 28.63 5.48
CA GLY A 160 -11.67 29.63 6.43
C GLY A 160 -10.44 30.36 5.93
N ILE A 161 -10.18 31.52 6.54
CA ILE A 161 -9.07 32.40 6.20
C ILE A 161 -7.75 31.78 6.68
N ALA A 162 -6.75 31.72 5.79
CA ALA A 162 -5.40 31.33 6.15
C ALA A 162 -4.74 32.42 7.00
N LEU A 163 -4.39 32.11 8.25
CA LEU A 163 -3.81 33.09 9.17
C LEU A 163 -2.27 33.13 9.11
N VAL A 164 -1.65 32.09 8.56
CA VAL A 164 -0.19 31.94 8.51
C VAL A 164 0.21 31.38 7.15
N LYS A 165 1.37 31.82 6.64
CA LYS A 165 2.01 31.24 5.45
C LYS A 165 2.20 29.73 5.63
N TRP A 166 1.89 28.94 4.62
CA TRP A 166 1.89 27.49 4.72
C TRP A 166 3.28 26.91 4.98
N GLU A 167 4.31 27.62 4.55
CA GLU A 167 5.71 27.22 4.73
C GLU A 167 6.14 27.22 6.21
N VAL A 168 5.35 27.86 7.08
CA VAL A 168 5.61 27.98 8.53
C VAL A 168 4.80 26.96 9.34
N VAL A 169 3.84 26.25 8.72
CA VAL A 169 2.88 25.33 9.37
C VAL A 169 3.44 23.91 9.46
#